data_AF-A0A2M8Z9L3-F1
#
_entry.id   AF-A0A2M8Z9L3-F1
#
_cell.length_a   1.000
_cell.length_b   1.000
_cell.length_c   1.000
_cell.angle_alpha   90.00
_cell.angle_beta   90.00
_cell.angle_gamma   90.00
#
_symmetry.space_group_name_H-M   'P 1'
#
loop_
_entity.id
_entity.type
_entity.pdbx_description
1 polymer ?
#
loop_
_entity_poly.entity_id
_entity_poly.type
_entity_poly.pdbx_seq_one_letter_code
_entity_poly.pdbx_strand_id
1 'polypeptide(L)'
;MFPCDKCGECCKNLNKSPVYAELDRGDGICLHLHKNLCSIYETRPLICRIDNCYELFFKDSMTKAEFYSLNHAVCIKLKNHEL
;
A
#
# COMPACT_ATOMS: atom_id res chain seq x y z
N MET A 1 -2.65 -5.69 -13.20
CA MET A 1 -2.18 -4.52 -12.45
C MET A 1 -3.22 -4.19 -11.41
N PHE A 2 -2.80 -3.99 -10.16
CA PHE A 2 -3.73 -3.66 -9.07
C PHE A 2 -4.45 -2.32 -9.35
N PRO A 3 -5.79 -2.24 -9.25
CA PRO A 3 -6.57 -1.06 -9.63
C PRO A 3 -6.57 0.00 -8.52
N CYS A 4 -5.41 0.64 -8.30
CA CYS A 4 -5.30 1.74 -7.34
C CYS A 4 -5.93 3.03 -7.90
N ASP A 5 -6.85 3.62 -7.15
CA ASP A 5 -7.50 4.91 -7.46
C ASP A 5 -6.76 6.12 -6.90
N LYS A 6 -5.53 5.92 -6.40
CA LYS A 6 -4.65 6.98 -5.87
C LYS A 6 -5.29 7.84 -4.76
N CYS A 7 -6.18 7.25 -3.95
CA CYS A 7 -6.85 7.95 -2.84
C CYS A 7 -5.92 8.38 -1.69
N GLY A 8 -4.75 7.75 -1.56
CA GLY A 8 -3.75 8.08 -0.54
C GLY A 8 -3.96 7.40 0.82
N GLU A 9 -5.00 6.59 1.01
CA GLU A 9 -5.32 6.00 2.32
C GLU A 9 -4.26 5.03 2.84
N CYS A 10 -3.62 4.25 1.97
CA CYS A 10 -2.47 3.43 2.38
C CYS A 10 -1.30 4.28 2.90
N CYS A 11 -1.12 5.50 2.39
CA CYS A 11 -0.09 6.43 2.83
C CYS A 11 -0.47 7.17 4.13
N LYS A 12 -1.71 7.08 4.61
CA LYS A 12 -2.17 7.71 5.86
C LYS A 12 -2.21 6.77 7.06
N ASN A 13 -1.92 5.48 6.83
CA ASN A 13 -2.10 4.40 7.81
C ASN A 13 -0.83 3.55 7.93
N LEU A 14 0.36 4.16 7.80
CA LEU A 14 1.64 3.46 7.88
C LEU A 14 1.91 2.86 9.26
N ASN A 15 1.39 3.48 10.32
CA ASN A 15 1.47 2.98 11.68
C ASN A 15 0.80 1.60 11.90
N LYS A 16 0.03 1.10 10.91
CA LYS A 16 -0.60 -0.23 10.95
C LYS A 16 0.37 -1.36 10.59
N SER A 17 1.57 -1.06 10.09
CA SER A 17 2.58 -2.09 9.78
C SER A 17 4.01 -1.57 9.94
N PRO A 18 4.88 -2.27 10.68
CA PRO A 18 6.27 -1.84 10.89
C PRO A 18 7.10 -1.84 9.60
N VAL A 19 6.65 -2.53 8.54
CA VAL A 19 7.32 -2.55 7.22
C VAL A 19 7.43 -1.16 6.60
N TYR A 20 6.57 -0.21 7.02
CA TYR A 20 6.57 1.16 6.51
C TYR A 20 7.28 2.17 7.41
N ALA A 21 7.98 1.73 8.46
CA ALA A 21 8.59 2.63 9.46
C ALA A 21 9.52 3.69 8.85
N GLU A 22 10.28 3.35 7.79
CA GLU A 22 11.18 4.29 7.11
C GLU A 22 10.45 5.37 6.29
N LEU A 23 9.18 5.15 5.97
CA LEU A 23 8.36 6.10 5.21
C LEU A 23 7.46 6.94 6.12
N ASP A 24 7.28 6.54 7.37
CA ASP A 24 6.43 7.22 8.35
C ASP A 24 7.13 8.49 8.87
N ARG A 25 6.45 9.64 8.79
CA ARG A 25 6.97 10.91 9.35
C ARG A 25 6.82 11.01 10.87
N GLY A 26 6.30 9.96 11.52
CA GLY A 26 6.14 9.82 12.97
C GLY A 26 4.69 9.93 13.47
N ASP A 27 3.72 10.11 12.58
CA ASP A 27 2.29 10.23 12.91
C ASP A 27 1.41 9.22 12.16
N GLY A 28 2.03 8.20 11.54
CA GLY A 28 1.35 7.21 10.71
C GLY A 28 1.16 7.65 9.25
N ILE A 29 1.57 8.87 8.88
CA ILE A 29 1.45 9.39 7.53
C ILE A 29 2.80 9.35 6.81
N CYS A 30 2.78 8.91 5.55
CA CYS A 30 3.93 8.85 4.68
C CYS A 30 4.55 10.23 4.44
N LEU A 31 5.86 10.34 4.59
CA LEU A 31 6.63 11.57 4.33
C LEU A 31 6.52 12.05 2.87
N HIS A 32 6.16 11.16 1.95
CA HIS A 32 5.96 11.48 0.52
C HIS A 32 4.51 11.85 0.15
N LEU A 33 3.57 11.86 1.09
CA LEU A 33 2.16 12.19 0.81
C LEU A 33 1.96 13.71 0.70
N HIS A 34 1.47 14.18 -0.45
CA HIS A 34 1.12 15.58 -0.69
C HIS A 34 -0.27 15.69 -1.32
N LYS A 35 -1.21 16.39 -0.67
CA LYS A 35 -2.60 16.56 -1.14
C LYS A 35 -3.27 15.23 -1.57
N ASN A 36 -3.07 14.17 -0.77
CA ASN A 36 -3.53 12.79 -1.01
C ASN A 36 -2.82 12.02 -2.14
N LEU A 37 -1.85 12.61 -2.82
CA LEU A 37 -1.06 11.94 -3.84
C LEU A 37 0.34 11.62 -3.33
N CYS A 38 0.84 10.43 -3.66
CA CYS A 38 2.22 10.08 -3.42
C CYS A 38 3.12 10.85 -4.40
N SER A 39 3.99 11.72 -3.88
CA SER A 39 4.92 12.53 -4.70
C SER A 39 5.93 11.69 -5.49
N ILE A 40 6.15 10.43 -5.10
CA ILE A 40 7.03 9.48 -5.78
C ILE A 40 6.25 8.31 -6.40
N TYR A 41 4.99 8.50 -6.82
CA TYR A 41 4.10 7.40 -7.23
C TYR A 41 4.72 6.43 -8.26
N GLU A 42 5.43 6.94 -9.27
CA GLU A 42 6.06 6.11 -10.30
C GLU A 42 7.32 5.38 -9.81
N THR A 43 8.00 5.93 -8.80
CA THR A 43 9.25 5.42 -8.25
C THR A 43 9.11 4.86 -6.83
N ARG A 44 7.87 4.64 -6.35
CA ARG A 44 7.52 4.13 -5.01
C ARG A 44 8.43 2.96 -4.59
N PRO A 45 8.76 2.80 -3.30
CA PRO A 45 9.55 1.64 -2.87
C PRO A 45 8.81 0.32 -3.17
N LEU A 46 9.56 -0.78 -3.26
CA LEU A 46 9.03 -2.10 -3.65
C LEU A 46 7.82 -2.51 -2.79
N ILE A 47 7.89 -2.28 -1.48
CA ILE A 47 6.81 -2.58 -0.52
C ILE A 47 5.46 -1.90 -0.84
N CYS A 48 5.46 -0.81 -1.62
CA CYS A 48 4.25 -0.11 -2.07
C CYS A 48 3.80 -0.51 -3.48
N ARG A 49 4.53 -1.39 -4.18
CA ARG A 49 4.25 -1.84 -5.55
C ARG A 49 3.63 -3.24 -5.52
N ILE A 50 2.31 -3.31 -5.37
CA ILE A 50 1.55 -4.56 -5.19
C ILE A 50 1.91 -5.61 -6.25
N ASP A 51 1.96 -5.24 -7.52
CA ASP A 51 2.28 -6.18 -8.60
C ASP A 51 3.69 -6.76 -8.45
N ASN A 52 4.69 -5.92 -8.16
CA ASN A 52 6.07 -6.38 -7.99
C ASN A 52 6.23 -7.23 -6.72
N CYS A 53 5.55 -6.88 -5.64
CA CYS A 53 5.53 -7.70 -4.42
C CYS A 53 5.00 -9.10 -4.71
N TYR A 54 3.93 -9.23 -5.50
CA TYR A 54 3.41 -10.53 -5.90
C TYR A 54 4.47 -11.36 -6.63
N GLU A 55 5.06 -10.81 -7.69
CA GLU A 55 6.02 -11.54 -8.52
C GLU A 55 7.30 -11.94 -7.76
N LEU A 56 7.72 -11.16 -6.76
CA LEU A 56 8.95 -11.40 -6.01
C LEU A 56 8.76 -12.23 -4.75
N PHE A 57 7.61 -12.14 -4.08
CA PHE A 57 7.45 -12.69 -2.73
C PHE A 57 6.27 -13.65 -2.56
N PHE A 58 5.23 -13.57 -3.41
CA PHE A 58 3.97 -14.29 -3.15
C PHE A 58 3.51 -15.24 -4.26
N LYS A 59 4.11 -15.16 -5.46
CA LYS A 59 3.70 -15.99 -6.61
C LYS A 59 3.75 -17.49 -6.36
N ASP A 60 4.67 -17.94 -5.49
CA ASP A 60 4.86 -19.36 -5.18
C ASP A 60 4.00 -19.82 -4.00
N SER A 61 3.27 -18.90 -3.34
CA SER A 61 2.45 -19.20 -2.16
C SER A 61 0.95 -19.02 -2.39
N MET A 62 0.53 -18.19 -3.37
CA MET A 62 -0.87 -17.96 -3.69
C MET A 62 -1.05 -17.49 -5.13
N THR A 63 -2.28 -17.58 -5.63
CA THR A 63 -2.61 -17.02 -6.94
C THR A 63 -2.63 -15.50 -6.90
N LYS A 64 -2.43 -14.89 -8.07
CA LYS A 64 -2.52 -13.43 -8.23
C LYS A 64 -3.90 -12.88 -7.85
N ALA A 65 -4.95 -13.65 -8.12
CA ALA A 65 -6.33 -13.30 -7.79
C ALA A 65 -6.56 -13.25 -6.27
N GLU A 66 -6.08 -14.25 -5.52
CA GLU A 66 -6.15 -14.26 -4.05
C GLU A 66 -5.37 -13.10 -3.46
N PHE A 67 -4.14 -12.87 -3.94
CA PHE A 67 -3.32 -11.76 -3.48
C PHE A 67 -3.99 -10.39 -3.72
N TYR A 68 -4.57 -10.18 -4.91
CA TYR A 68 -5.32 -8.97 -5.20
C TYR A 68 -6.58 -8.83 -4.34
N SER A 69 -7.30 -9.92 -4.09
CA SER A 69 -8.49 -9.92 -3.23
C SER A 69 -8.14 -9.46 -1.80
N LEU A 70 -7.06 -10.01 -1.22
CA LEU A 70 -6.57 -9.61 0.10
C LEU A 70 -6.16 -8.13 0.15
N ASN A 71 -5.38 -7.68 -0.84
CA ASN A 71 -4.97 -6.27 -0.93
C ASN A 71 -6.17 -5.33 -1.11
N HIS A 72 -7.17 -5.73 -1.89
CA HIS A 72 -8.39 -4.95 -2.11
C HIS A 72 -9.25 -4.86 -0.85
N ALA A 73 -9.37 -5.96 -0.09
CA ALA A 73 -10.08 -5.98 1.18
C ALA A 73 -9.46 -5.00 2.19
N VAL A 74 -8.12 -4.98 2.29
CA VAL A 74 -7.41 -3.99 3.13
C VAL A 74 -7.61 -2.57 2.59
N CYS A 75 -7.52 -2.36 1.28
CA CYS A 75 -7.76 -1.07 0.64
C CYS A 75 -9.14 -0.49 1.00
N ILE A 76 -10.20 -1.31 0.96
CA ILE A 76 -11.55 -0.89 1.35
C ILE A 76 -11.61 -0.51 2.83
N LYS A 77 -11.09 -1.37 3.72
CA LYS A 77 -11.09 -1.09 5.16
C LYS A 77 -10.36 0.21 5.48
N LEU A 78 -9.23 0.47 4.83
CA LEU A 78 -8.50 1.72 4.97
C LEU A 78 -9.35 2.92 4.49
N LYS A 79 -10.05 2.81 3.36
CA LYS A 79 -10.94 3.88 2.86
C LYS A 79 -12.12 4.18 3.77
N ASN A 80 -12.64 3.16 4.44
CA ASN A 80 -13.77 3.28 5.36
C ASN A 80 -13.35 3.60 6.80
N HIS A 81 -12.04 3.68 7.08
CA HIS A 81 -11.47 3.83 8.42
C HIS A 81 -11.90 2.70 9.40
N GLU A 82 -11.89 1.45 8.92
CA GLU A 82 -12.33 0.25 9.64
C GLU A 82 -11.17 -0.65 10.12
N LEU A 83 -9.95 -0.10 10.19
CA LEU A 83 -8.71 -0.83 10.46
C LEU A 83 -7.95 -0.30 11.68
#